data_AF-A0A0F9BES0-F1
#
_entry.id   AF-A0A0F9BES0-F1
#
_cell.length_a   1.000
_cell.length_b   1.000
_cell.length_c   1.000
_cell.angle_alpha   90.00
_cell.angle_beta   90.00
_cell.angle_gamma   90.00
#
_symmetry.space_group_name_H-M   'P 1'
#
loop_
_entity.id
_entity.type
_entity.pdbx_description
1 polymer ?
#
loop_
_entity_poly.entity_id
_entity_poly.type
_entity_poly.pdbx_seq_one_letter_code
_entity_poly.pdbx_strand_id
1 'polypeptide(L)'
;MSCQVCGNPVYFHYNEKCYSCGKIRLKTLEDHDAETYELHKRINEPHANGIKCPECEGELWDSSPHIMLTSNPPQKNIHCPECGYTGFRLA
;
A
#
# COMPACT_ATOMS: atom_id res chain seq x y z
N MET A 1 13.20 -22.75 19.24
CA MET A 1 12.09 -22.72 18.26
C MET A 1 12.19 -23.96 17.38
N SER A 2 11.10 -24.69 17.12
CA SER A 2 11.08 -25.83 16.19
C SER A 2 10.36 -25.44 14.90
N CYS A 3 10.68 -26.11 13.79
CA CYS A 3 9.93 -25.97 12.56
C CYS A 3 8.47 -26.43 12.81
N GLN A 4 7.49 -25.55 12.55
CA GLN A 4 6.07 -25.86 12.72
C GLN A 4 5.55 -26.95 11.78
N VAL A 5 6.33 -27.32 10.75
CA VAL A 5 5.94 -28.33 9.75
C VAL A 5 6.56 -29.70 10.04
N CYS A 6 7.84 -29.76 10.42
CA CYS A 6 8.55 -31.03 10.64
C CYS A 6 9.06 -31.24 12.07
N GLY A 7 8.80 -30.32 13.01
CA GLY A 7 9.17 -30.43 14.42
C GLY A 7 10.67 -30.27 14.72
N ASN A 8 11.52 -30.14 13.69
CA ASN A 8 12.97 -30.12 13.87
C ASN A 8 13.50 -28.81 14.49
N PRO A 9 14.57 -28.87 15.30
CA PRO A 9 15.12 -27.72 16.02
C PRO A 9 15.73 -26.65 15.09
N VAL A 10 15.74 -25.38 15.56
CA VAL A 10 16.02 -24.16 14.77
C VAL A 10 17.37 -24.05 14.06
N TYR A 11 18.30 -24.99 14.26
CA TYR A 11 19.65 -24.93 13.66
C TYR A 11 19.67 -25.06 12.12
N PHE A 12 18.50 -25.16 11.47
CA PHE A 12 18.32 -25.35 10.03
C PHE A 12 17.46 -24.26 9.36
N HIS A 13 17.46 -23.02 9.85
CA HIS A 13 16.69 -21.92 9.23
C HIS A 13 17.59 -20.81 8.66
N TYR A 14 17.35 -20.42 7.40
CA TYR A 14 17.88 -19.20 6.76
C TYR A 14 16.77 -18.61 5.88
N ASN A 15 16.53 -17.29 5.98
CA ASN A 15 15.50 -16.57 5.22
C ASN A 15 14.16 -17.34 5.15
N GLU A 16 13.62 -17.67 6.33
CA GLU A 16 12.31 -18.34 6.51
C GLU A 16 12.19 -19.78 5.99
N LYS A 17 13.23 -20.31 5.32
CA LYS A 17 13.25 -21.68 4.80
C LYS A 17 13.80 -22.66 5.84
N CYS A 18 13.10 -23.76 6.07
CA CYS A 18 13.61 -24.89 6.84
C CYS A 18 14.40 -25.82 5.91
N TYR A 19 15.72 -25.98 6.14
CA TYR A 19 16.57 -26.85 5.32
C TYR A 19 16.30 -28.34 5.51
N SER A 20 15.65 -28.74 6.61
CA SER A 20 15.34 -30.15 6.87
C SER A 20 14.16 -30.67 6.04
N CYS A 21 13.13 -29.85 5.79
CA CYS A 21 11.95 -30.25 5.00
C CYS A 21 11.74 -29.43 3.72
N GLY A 22 12.61 -28.46 3.45
CA GLY A 22 12.58 -27.60 2.27
C GLY A 22 11.43 -26.58 2.24
N LYS A 23 10.60 -26.52 3.29
CA LYS A 23 9.42 -25.65 3.34
C LYS A 23 9.75 -24.25 3.83
N ILE A 24 9.03 -23.28 3.29
CA ILE A 24 9.06 -21.87 3.70
C ILE A 24 8.03 -21.69 4.83
N ARG A 25 8.38 -20.92 5.86
CA ARG A 25 7.42 -20.48 6.86
C ARG A 25 6.46 -19.48 6.21
N LEU A 26 5.19 -19.86 6.07
CA LEU A 26 4.16 -18.94 5.61
C LEU A 26 3.81 -17.95 6.73
N LYS A 27 3.52 -16.71 6.34
CA LYS A 27 2.95 -15.70 7.23
C LYS A 27 1.49 -16.05 7.53
N THR A 28 0.99 -15.66 8.70
CA THR A 28 -0.46 -15.68 8.94
C THR A 28 -1.13 -14.52 8.20
N LEU A 29 -2.47 -14.54 8.13
CA LEU A 29 -3.22 -13.42 7.58
C LEU A 29 -2.95 -12.14 8.39
N GLU A 30 -2.88 -12.25 9.71
CA GLU A 30 -2.63 -11.13 10.61
C GLU A 30 -1.24 -10.51 10.40
N ASP A 31 -0.21 -11.35 10.25
CA ASP A 31 1.16 -10.88 9.95
C ASP A 31 1.20 -10.16 8.59
N HIS A 32 0.54 -10.73 7.58
CA HIS A 32 0.46 -10.14 6.24
C HIS A 32 -0.28 -8.80 6.24
N ASP A 33 -1.42 -8.73 6.90
CA ASP A 33 -2.27 -7.54 6.90
C ASP A 33 -1.65 -6.41 7.71
N ALA A 34 -0.96 -6.72 8.82
CA ALA A 34 -0.21 -5.73 9.60
C ALA A 34 0.93 -5.09 8.79
N GLU A 35 1.70 -5.90 8.06
CA GLU A 35 2.77 -5.39 7.18
C GLU A 35 2.21 -4.53 6.04
N THR A 36 1.13 -5.00 5.41
CA THR A 36 0.49 -4.33 4.29
C THR A 36 -0.14 -3.00 4.71
N TYR A 37 -0.78 -2.95 5.88
CA TYR A 37 -1.38 -1.74 6.42
C TYR A 37 -0.36 -0.60 6.58
N GLU A 38 0.82 -0.90 7.15
CA GLU A 38 1.88 0.08 7.32
C GLU A 38 2.47 0.56 5.98
N LEU A 39 2.56 -0.33 4.99
CA LEU A 39 2.96 0.06 3.64
C LEU A 39 1.93 1.02 3.02
N HIS A 40 0.65 0.66 3.05
CA HIS A 40 -0.43 1.47 2.48
C HIS A 40 -0.57 2.84 3.14
N LYS A 41 -0.32 2.93 4.45
CA LYS A 41 -0.29 4.20 5.17
C LYS A 41 0.77 5.17 4.64
N ARG A 42 1.96 4.67 4.27
CA ARG A 42 3.05 5.51 3.74
C ARG A 42 2.83 5.95 2.30
N ILE A 43 2.34 5.05 1.45
CA ILE A 43 2.21 5.38 0.02
C ILE A 43 1.02 6.29 -0.26
N ASN A 44 0.02 6.34 0.63
CA ASN A 44 -1.19 7.15 0.45
C ASN A 44 -1.03 8.63 0.85
N GLU A 45 0.21 9.11 0.98
CA GLU A 45 0.50 10.52 1.25
C GLU A 45 0.13 11.41 0.05
N PRO A 46 -0.54 12.56 0.27
CA PRO A 46 -0.88 13.47 -0.80
C PRO A 46 0.33 13.98 -1.56
N HIS A 47 0.25 14.03 -2.89
CA HIS A 47 1.31 14.56 -3.74
C HIS A 47 0.78 15.20 -5.01
N ALA A 48 1.59 16.09 -5.57
CA ALA A 48 1.33 16.80 -6.81
C ALA A 48 1.18 15.83 -8.00
N ASN A 49 0.22 16.08 -8.89
CA ASN A 49 -0.13 15.16 -9.97
C ASN A 49 0.02 15.75 -11.38
N GLY A 50 0.59 16.96 -11.52
CA GLY A 50 0.82 17.62 -12.80
C GLY A 50 -0.43 18.20 -13.48
N ILE A 51 -1.58 18.24 -12.80
CA ILE A 51 -2.83 18.77 -13.35
C ILE A 51 -3.03 20.21 -12.87
N LYS A 52 -3.36 21.12 -13.79
CA LYS A 52 -3.67 22.52 -13.48
C LYS A 52 -5.03 22.65 -12.79
N CYS A 53 -5.09 23.39 -11.69
CA CYS A 53 -6.33 23.75 -10.99
C CYS A 53 -7.20 24.64 -11.90
N PRO A 54 -8.50 24.35 -12.04
CA PRO A 54 -9.39 25.17 -12.87
C PRO A 54 -9.73 26.54 -12.26
N GLU A 55 -9.48 26.75 -10.96
CA GLU A 55 -9.86 27.97 -10.24
C GLU A 55 -8.71 28.97 -10.09
N CYS A 56 -7.54 28.52 -9.61
CA CYS A 56 -6.40 29.40 -9.32
C CYS A 56 -5.17 29.15 -10.19
N GLU A 57 -5.26 28.23 -11.13
CA GLU A 57 -4.16 27.81 -12.02
C GLU A 57 -2.94 27.15 -11.34
N GLY A 58 -2.96 26.97 -10.02
CA GLY A 58 -1.96 26.20 -9.26
C GLY A 58 -2.00 24.70 -9.57
N GLU A 59 -1.08 23.93 -9.00
CA GLU A 59 -1.01 22.48 -9.23
C GLU A 59 -1.97 21.68 -8.31
N LEU A 60 -2.71 20.72 -8.87
CA LEU A 60 -3.56 19.80 -8.14
C LEU A 60 -2.75 18.64 -7.54
N TRP A 61 -3.25 18.14 -6.42
CA TRP A 61 -2.67 17.04 -5.68
C TRP A 61 -3.65 15.88 -5.63
N ASP A 62 -3.16 14.64 -5.73
CA ASP A 62 -3.94 13.47 -5.38
C ASP A 62 -4.10 13.45 -3.86
N SER A 63 -5.34 13.57 -3.35
CA SER A 63 -5.63 13.64 -1.92
C SER A 63 -5.38 12.31 -1.21
N SER A 64 -5.55 11.21 -1.93
CA SER A 64 -5.33 9.84 -1.46
C SER A 64 -4.94 8.98 -2.66
N PRO A 65 -3.66 9.01 -3.08
CA PRO A 65 -3.23 8.48 -4.36
C PRO A 65 -3.47 6.98 -4.56
N HIS A 66 -3.56 6.21 -3.48
CA HIS A 66 -3.82 4.77 -3.53
C HIS A 66 -5.27 4.40 -3.24
N ILE A 67 -6.15 5.39 -3.03
CA ILE A 67 -7.58 5.18 -2.89
C ILE A 67 -8.25 5.58 -4.21
N MET A 68 -9.02 4.64 -4.76
CA MET A 68 -9.89 4.89 -5.90
C MET A 68 -11.34 4.76 -5.49
N LEU A 69 -12.21 5.56 -6.10
CA LEU A 69 -13.65 5.34 -6.04
C LEU A 69 -14.00 4.09 -6.83
N THR A 70 -14.96 3.33 -6.33
CA THR A 70 -15.58 2.20 -7.02
C THR A 70 -16.54 2.67 -8.10
N SER A 71 -16.00 3.36 -9.11
CA SER A 71 -16.71 3.94 -10.26
C SER A 71 -16.25 3.32 -11.57
N ASN A 72 -16.98 3.56 -12.66
CA ASN A 72 -16.58 3.18 -14.02
C ASN A 72 -16.75 4.37 -14.98
N PRO A 73 -15.67 5.02 -15.45
CA PRO A 73 -14.26 4.69 -15.19
C PRO A 73 -13.84 4.95 -13.72
N PRO A 74 -12.75 4.31 -13.24
CA PRO A 74 -12.22 4.54 -11.89
C PRO A 74 -11.77 6.00 -11.71
N GLN A 75 -11.96 6.52 -10.49
CA GLN A 75 -11.66 7.92 -10.17
C GLN A 75 -10.80 8.03 -8.91
N LYS A 76 -9.96 9.07 -8.84
CA LYS A 76 -9.17 9.44 -7.66
C LYS A 76 -9.55 10.84 -7.18
N ASN A 77 -9.61 11.00 -5.86
CA ASN A 77 -9.87 12.28 -5.23
C ASN A 77 -8.64 13.20 -5.39
N ILE A 78 -8.88 14.44 -5.80
CA ILE A 78 -7.88 15.49 -5.95
C ILE A 78 -8.28 16.75 -5.19
N HIS A 79 -7.29 17.52 -4.76
CA HIS A 79 -7.49 18.84 -4.18
C HIS A 79 -6.42 19.83 -4.66
N CYS A 80 -6.72 21.12 -4.58
CA CYS A 80 -5.73 22.18 -4.74
C CYS A 80 -5.29 22.67 -3.36
N PRO A 81 -3.99 22.59 -3.02
CA PRO A 81 -3.50 23.10 -1.74
C PRO A 81 -3.51 24.63 -1.65
N GLU A 82 -3.60 25.34 -2.78
CA GLU A 82 -3.55 26.81 -2.82
C GLU A 82 -4.91 27.47 -2.58
N CYS A 83 -5.97 26.99 -3.26
CA CYS A 83 -7.29 27.62 -3.22
C CYS A 83 -8.40 26.75 -2.63
N GLY A 84 -8.09 25.50 -2.26
CA GLY A 84 -9.05 24.58 -1.65
C GLY A 84 -10.05 23.93 -2.62
N TYR A 85 -9.86 24.07 -3.94
CA TYR A 85 -10.65 23.31 -4.93
C TYR A 85 -10.56 21.81 -4.64
N THR A 86 -11.66 21.07 -4.80
CA THR A 86 -11.72 19.62 -4.67
C THR A 86 -12.46 19.00 -5.85
N GLY A 87 -12.06 17.81 -6.29
CA GLY A 87 -12.76 17.11 -7.35
C GLY A 87 -12.23 15.69 -7.57
N PHE A 88 -12.49 15.16 -8.75
CA PHE A 88 -12.03 13.82 -9.14
C PHE A 88 -11.32 13.87 -10.48
N ARG A 89 -10.21 13.12 -10.58
CA ARG A 89 -9.61 12.77 -11.88
C ARG A 89 -9.88 11.32 -12.20
N LEU A 90 -9.88 10.97 -13.48
CA LEU A 90 -9.83 9.56 -13.87
C LEU A 90 -8.49 8.95 -13.42
N ALA A 91 -8.55 7.70 -12.97
CA ALA A 91 -7.39 6.99 -12.44
C ALA A 91 -6.36 6.68 -13.51
#